data_AF-A0A972BT52-F1
#
_entry.id   AF-A0A972BT52-F1
#
_cell.length_a   1.000
_cell.length_b   1.000
_cell.length_c   1.000
_cell.angle_alpha   90.00
_cell.angle_beta   90.00
_cell.angle_gamma   90.00
#
_symmetry.space_group_name_H-M   'P 1'
#
loop_
_entity.id
_entity.type
_entity.pdbx_description
1 polymer ?
#
loop_
_entity_poly.entity_id
_entity_poly.type
_entity_poly.pdbx_seq_one_letter_code
_entity_poly.pdbx_strand_id
1 'polypeptide(L)' 'MSYVAPEIKEKFESLSADLKNAILERNVQLYTIHDLIRVLEDIVREADEEEEEDNQ' A
#
# COMPACT_ATOMS: atom_id res chain seq x y z
N MET A 1 7.73 -10.85 -5.76
CA MET A 1 6.85 -10.52 -6.91
C MET A 1 5.47 -10.25 -6.36
N SER A 2 5.01 -9.01 -6.49
CA SER A 2 3.69 -8.61 -6.02
C SER A 2 2.62 -9.11 -6.99
N TYR A 3 1.47 -9.52 -6.44
CA TYR A 3 0.32 -9.96 -7.22
C TYR A 3 -0.86 -9.04 -6.95
N VAL A 4 -1.59 -8.66 -8.00
CA VAL A 4 -2.80 -7.83 -7.90
C VAL A 4 -3.91 -8.50 -8.70
N ALA A 5 -4.99 -8.88 -8.03
CA ALA A 5 -6.13 -9.50 -8.66
C ALA A 5 -6.79 -8.54 -9.67
N PRO A 6 -7.30 -9.06 -10.82
CA PRO A 6 -7.92 -8.23 -11.85
C PRO A 6 -9.08 -7.36 -11.34
N GLU A 7 -9.83 -7.88 -10.37
CA GLU A 7 -11.02 -7.24 -9.78
C GLU A 7 -10.71 -5.94 -9.02
N ILE A 8 -9.50 -5.84 -8.45
CA ILE A 8 -9.02 -4.65 -7.74
C ILE A 8 -7.98 -3.87 -8.53
N LYS A 9 -7.54 -4.39 -9.67
CA LYS A 9 -6.50 -3.78 -10.49
C LYS A 9 -6.86 -2.36 -10.90
N GLU A 10 -8.11 -2.10 -11.27
CA GLU A 10 -8.58 -0.75 -11.61
C GLU A 10 -8.40 0.22 -10.44
N LYS A 11 -8.76 -0.21 -9.22
CA LYS A 11 -8.60 0.60 -8.01
C LYS A 11 -7.12 0.80 -7.67
N PHE A 12 -6.31 -0.24 -7.77
CA PHE A 12 -4.87 -0.14 -7.60
C PHE A 12 -4.26 0.86 -8.60
N GLU A 13 -4.63 0.79 -9.88
CA GLU A 13 -4.14 1.70 -10.91
C GLU A 13 -4.58 3.15 -10.72
N SER A 14 -5.74 3.37 -10.07
CA SER A 14 -6.24 4.71 -9.74
C SER A 14 -5.44 5.42 -8.63
N LEU A 15 -4.58 4.70 -7.91
CA LEU A 15 -3.68 5.29 -6.92
C LEU A 15 -2.53 6.07 -7.59
N SER A 16 -1.93 6.99 -6.83
CA SER A 16 -0.72 7.71 -7.25
C SER A 16 0.44 6.74 -7.53
N ALA A 17 1.37 7.17 -8.38
CA ALA A 17 2.56 6.38 -8.70
C ALA A 17 3.36 6.02 -7.43
N ASP A 18 3.45 6.95 -6.48
CA ASP A 18 4.20 6.76 -5.23
C ASP A 18 3.57 5.68 -4.34
N LEU A 19 2.25 5.69 -4.16
CA LEU A 19 1.56 4.64 -3.41
C LEU A 19 1.69 3.27 -4.09
N LYS A 20 1.59 3.23 -5.43
CA LYS A 20 1.79 1.98 -6.17
C LYS A 20 3.20 1.44 -5.96
N ASN A 21 4.22 2.28 -6.02
CA ASN A 21 5.60 1.87 -5.78
C ASN A 21 5.79 1.35 -4.35
N ALA A 22 5.32 2.10 -3.35
CA ALA A 22 5.39 1.69 -1.94
C ALA A 22 4.70 0.32 -1.68
N ILE A 23 3.55 0.08 -2.33
CA ILE A 23 2.85 -1.22 -2.26
C ILE A 23 3.69 -2.31 -2.93
N LEU A 24 4.27 -2.04 -4.10
CA LEU A 24 5.04 -3.03 -4.87
C LEU A 24 6.35 -3.41 -4.18
N GLU A 25 7.03 -2.47 -3.54
CA GLU A 25 8.28 -2.69 -2.77
C GLU A 25 8.08 -3.70 -1.64
N ARG A 26 6.88 -3.73 -1.05
CA ARG A 26 6.49 -4.64 0.04
C ARG A 26 6.19 -6.08 -0.40
N ASN A 27 6.30 -6.41 -1.69
CA ASN A 27 6.06 -7.77 -2.21
C ASN A 27 4.68 -8.36 -1.85
N VAL A 28 3.62 -7.54 -1.85
CA VAL A 28 2.28 -7.95 -1.38
C VAL A 28 1.50 -8.81 -2.38
N GLN A 29 0.55 -9.59 -1.88
CA GLN A 29 -0.43 -10.31 -2.69
C GLN A 29 -1.83 -9.80 -2.39
N LEU A 30 -2.38 -9.03 -3.33
CA LEU A 30 -3.68 -8.39 -3.20
C LEU A 30 -4.72 -9.20 -3.98
N TYR A 31 -5.61 -9.88 -3.26
CA TYR A 31 -6.70 -10.66 -3.85
C TYR A 31 -8.03 -9.92 -3.75
N THR A 32 -8.19 -9.11 -2.70
CA THR A 32 -9.44 -8.40 -2.40
C THR A 32 -9.18 -6.93 -2.11
N ILE A 33 -10.26 -6.14 -2.10
CA ILE A 33 -10.15 -4.71 -1.75
C ILE A 33 -9.71 -4.52 -0.31
N HIS A 34 -10.05 -5.45 0.59
CA HIS A 34 -9.62 -5.41 1.99
C HIS A 34 -8.10 -5.58 2.13
N ASP A 35 -7.48 -6.39 1.27
CA ASP A 35 -6.02 -6.53 1.24
C ASP A 35 -5.38 -5.20 0.85
N LEU A 36 -5.94 -4.52 -0.16
CA LEU A 36 -5.44 -3.21 -0.58
C LEU A 36 -5.58 -2.16 0.53
N ILE A 37 -6.73 -2.14 1.21
CA ILE A 37 -6.98 -1.21 2.32
C ILE A 37 -5.96 -1.44 3.44
N ARG A 38 -5.74 -2.69 3.86
CA ARG A 38 -4.78 -3.02 4.93
C ARG A 38 -3.36 -2.55 4.60
N VAL A 39 -2.90 -2.80 3.37
CA VAL A 39 -1.55 -2.37 2.96
C VAL A 39 -1.44 -0.84 2.94
N LEU A 40 -2.50 -0.14 2.52
CA LEU A 40 -2.51 1.32 2.57
C LEU A 40 -2.50 1.85 4.01
N GLU A 41 -3.27 1.23 4.90
CA GLU A 41 -3.28 1.57 6.34
C GLU A 41 -1.91 1.34 6.98
N ASP A 42 -1.23 0.24 6.67
CA ASP A 42 0.13 -0.02 7.15
C ASP A 42 1.13 1.01 6.62
N ILE A 43 1.04 1.41 5.35
CA ILE A 43 1.92 2.45 4.78
C ILE A 43 1.71 3.79 5.49
N VAL A 44 0.46 4.20 5.71
CA VAL A 44 0.16 5.47 6.39
C VAL A 44 0.63 5.42 7.84
N ARG A 45 0.34 4.31 8.54
CA ARG A 45 0.74 4.14 9.93
C ARG A 45 2.25 4.17 10.10
N GLU A 46 3.00 3.50 9.23
CA GLU A 46 4.47 3.55 9.28
C GLU A 46 5.01 4.96 8.99
N ALA A 47 4.41 5.70 8.06
CA ALA A 47 4.79 7.09 7.79
C ALA A 47 4.52 8.00 9.01
N ASP A 48 3.37 7.84 9.67
CA ASP A 48 3.02 8.59 10.87
C ASP A 48 3.95 8.21 12.05
N GLU A 49 4.27 6.91 12.23
CA GLU A 49 5.19 6.42 13.26
C GLU A 49 6.63 6.95 13.03
N GLU A 50 7.13 6.98 11.80
CA GLU A 50 8.44 7.55 11.45
C GLU A 50 8.51 9.07 11.73
N GLU A 51 7.44 9.82 11.46
CA GLU A 51 7.38 11.27 11.76
C GLU A 51 7.39 11.55 13.28
N GLU A 52 6.81 10.67 14.10
CA GLU A 52 6.80 10.82 15.56
C GLU A 52 8.16 10.50 16.21
N GLU A 53 8.95 9.58 15.63
CA GLU A 53 10.30 9.24 16.12
C GLU A 53 11.33 10.34 15.84
N ASP A 54 11.26 11.02 14.69
CA ASP A 54 12.18 12.10 14.33
C ASP A 54 11.99 13.40 15.16
N ASN A 55 10.88 13.49 15.91
CA ASN A 55 10.50 14.67 16.69
C ASN A 55 10.73 14.52 18.21
N GLN A 56 11.42 13.45 18.65
CA GLN A 56 11.85 13.18 20.05
C GLN A 56 13.35 13.36 20.27
#